data_AF-A0A7X3QHV0-F1
#
_entry.id   AF-A0A7X3QHV0-F1
#
_cell.length_a   1.000
_cell.length_b   1.000
_cell.length_c   1.000
_cell.angle_alpha   90.00
_cell.angle_beta   90.00
_cell.angle_gamma   90.00
#
_symmetry.space_group_name_H-M   'P 1'
#
loop_
_entity.id
_entity.type
_entity.pdbx_description
1 polymer ?
#
loop_
_entity_poly.entity_id
_entity_poly.type
_entity_poly.pdbx_seq_one_letter_code
_entity_poly.pdbx_strand_id
1 'polypeptide(L)'
;MTGPGTSPTLTVVAAAAALAGVAAIVTVHGQPANAFRASRDHPAIAYSTGPVDNAIVDLNRRLGSGAAQLEFDERSGYLRSVLDLLDIPVESQVTVFSPTSNQANLISSTNPRAIYFRDDVAIAWVRGGGELEAAVQDRRQGTIFYDLRQAPDAPPRFERDDQCLACHLTWETLGVPGLQVLSTFPLTSDPNAYATGFVSDHRARIDDRWGGWYVTGRHDPFAHMGNVEVTDVEDPNATIGVPRPELPSLEGLFDLAGFPSPHSDVAALMVLEHQAHMTNLITRVGWEARRVLYRDYGAAAAAAGDDGPESILRDAAIDLVDYLLFVDEAPLARPVEGSAAFAAAFAARGPRDGRGRSLRDLDLERRLMRYPCSYMIYTAAFDALPEPALDAIYRRMWAILSGEESGRPYDRLTEDDRRAVIEILIDTKPGLPDYFR
;
A
#
# COMPACT_ATOMS: atom_id res chain seq x y z
N MET A 1 -31.79 39.07 78.75
CA MET A 1 -31.50 40.34 78.06
C MET A 1 -30.71 40.02 76.79
N THR A 2 -31.22 40.52 75.65
CA THR A 2 -30.49 40.84 74.40
C THR A 2 -29.64 39.75 73.71
N GLY A 3 -30.08 39.28 72.52
CA GLY A 3 -29.18 38.75 71.46
C GLY A 3 -28.51 39.90 70.68
N PRO A 4 -28.00 39.72 69.44
CA PRO A 4 -27.79 38.51 68.62
C PRO A 4 -26.37 38.42 67.98
N GLY A 5 -26.05 37.38 67.20
CA GLY A 5 -24.81 37.35 66.42
C GLY A 5 -24.56 36.08 65.57
N THR A 6 -25.07 36.10 64.33
CA THR A 6 -24.49 35.56 63.07
C THR A 6 -24.08 34.07 62.92
N SER A 7 -24.83 33.42 62.01
CA SER A 7 -24.64 32.19 61.18
C SER A 7 -23.23 32.04 60.53
N PRO A 8 -22.78 30.86 59.98
CA PRO A 8 -23.60 29.91 59.20
C PRO A 8 -23.37 28.39 59.33
N THR A 9 -24.42 27.72 58.87
CA THR A 9 -24.60 26.38 58.31
C THR A 9 -23.35 25.67 57.76
N LEU A 10 -23.14 24.45 58.28
CA LEU A 10 -22.42 23.38 57.60
C LEU A 10 -23.00 23.17 56.20
N THR A 11 -22.16 23.30 55.17
CA THR A 11 -22.41 22.70 53.86
C THR A 11 -21.23 21.79 53.56
N VAL A 12 -21.45 20.49 53.70
CA VAL A 12 -20.55 19.46 53.16
C VAL A 12 -20.73 19.49 51.65
N VAL A 13 -19.72 19.96 50.92
CA VAL A 13 -19.61 19.74 49.47
C VAL A 13 -18.41 18.85 49.24
N ALA A 14 -18.71 17.64 48.79
CA ALA A 14 -17.78 16.61 48.42
C ALA A 14 -16.82 17.09 47.32
N ALA A 15 -15.54 16.80 47.50
CA ALA A 15 -14.52 16.90 46.47
C ALA A 15 -14.79 15.84 45.39
N ALA A 16 -15.53 16.20 44.35
CA ALA A 16 -15.61 15.44 43.10
C ALA A 16 -14.54 15.98 42.14
N ALA A 17 -13.31 15.47 42.28
CA ALA A 17 -12.33 15.54 41.21
C ALA A 17 -12.78 14.58 40.09
N ALA A 18 -13.68 15.06 39.24
CA ALA A 18 -14.06 14.35 38.02
C ALA A 18 -13.07 14.74 36.93
N LEU A 19 -12.29 13.74 36.47
CA LEU A 19 -11.45 13.81 35.30
C LEU A 19 -12.23 14.39 34.12
N ALA A 20 -11.89 15.61 33.70
CA ALA A 20 -12.24 16.08 32.37
C ALA A 20 -11.35 15.33 31.38
N GLY A 21 -11.89 14.23 30.85
CA GLY A 21 -11.23 13.36 29.89
C GLY A 21 -10.78 14.13 28.66
N VAL A 22 -9.54 13.88 28.25
CA VAL A 22 -9.10 14.11 26.87
C VAL A 22 -9.93 13.15 26.02
N ALA A 23 -11.01 13.67 25.42
CA ALA A 23 -11.70 12.97 24.36
C ALA A 23 -10.71 12.91 23.17
N ALA A 24 -9.94 11.83 23.09
CA ALA A 24 -9.36 11.43 21.82
C ALA A 24 -10.54 11.29 20.85
N ILE A 25 -10.60 12.19 19.87
CA ILE A 25 -11.47 12.01 18.71
C ILE A 25 -10.90 10.80 17.99
N VAL A 26 -11.34 9.60 18.39
CA VAL A 26 -11.30 8.44 17.54
C VAL A 26 -12.29 8.77 16.44
N THR A 27 -11.79 9.29 15.32
CA THR A 27 -12.54 9.17 14.07
C THR A 27 -12.69 7.68 13.84
N VAL A 28 -13.87 7.17 14.17
CA VAL A 28 -14.36 5.90 13.65
C VAL A 28 -14.38 6.10 12.14
N HIS A 29 -13.28 5.72 11.48
CA HIS A 29 -13.32 5.46 10.06
C HIS A 29 -14.36 4.35 9.92
N GLY A 30 -15.44 4.65 9.21
CA GLY A 30 -16.47 3.66 8.93
C GLY A 30 -15.82 2.39 8.42
N GLN A 31 -16.35 1.23 8.82
CA GLN A 31 -15.97 -0.05 8.24
C GLN A 31 -15.88 0.10 6.71
N PRO A 32 -14.85 -0.43 6.02
CA PRO A 32 -14.77 -0.30 4.57
C PRO A 32 -16.04 -0.90 3.98
N ALA A 33 -16.94 -0.04 3.51
CA ALA A 33 -18.31 -0.44 3.22
C ALA A 33 -18.38 -1.41 2.03
N ASN A 34 -17.34 -1.49 1.20
CA ASN A 34 -17.47 -2.12 -0.11
C ASN A 34 -16.26 -3.02 -0.48
N ALA A 35 -16.03 -4.12 0.23
CA ALA A 35 -15.21 -5.21 -0.31
C ALA A 35 -15.94 -5.93 -1.46
N PHE A 36 -15.21 -6.51 -2.43
CA PHE A 36 -15.78 -7.41 -3.42
C PHE A 36 -16.32 -8.67 -2.72
N ARG A 37 -17.61 -8.97 -2.94
CA ARG A 37 -18.33 -10.00 -2.16
C ARG A 37 -18.55 -11.31 -2.91
N ALA A 38 -18.35 -11.34 -4.22
CA ALA A 38 -18.53 -12.57 -4.98
C ALA A 38 -17.30 -13.48 -4.86
N SER A 39 -17.45 -14.74 -5.25
CA SER A 39 -16.32 -15.67 -5.33
C SER A 39 -15.25 -15.15 -6.30
N ARG A 40 -13.98 -15.33 -5.97
CA ARG A 40 -12.86 -15.12 -6.90
C ARG A 40 -12.98 -15.95 -8.19
N ASP A 41 -13.70 -17.06 -8.11
CA ASP A 41 -13.98 -17.96 -9.22
C ASP A 41 -15.37 -17.73 -9.82
N HIS A 42 -15.98 -16.57 -9.55
CA HIS A 42 -17.13 -16.10 -10.32
C HIS A 42 -16.78 -16.17 -11.83
N PRO A 43 -17.68 -16.67 -12.71
CA PRO A 43 -17.33 -16.92 -14.11
C PRO A 43 -16.82 -15.71 -14.91
N ALA A 44 -17.20 -14.50 -14.49
CA ALA A 44 -16.71 -13.25 -15.09
C ALA A 44 -15.26 -12.89 -14.72
N ILE A 45 -14.75 -13.49 -13.65
CA ILE A 45 -13.41 -13.26 -13.09
C ILE A 45 -12.54 -14.46 -13.43
N ALA A 46 -12.97 -15.65 -12.97
CA ALA A 46 -12.28 -16.92 -13.15
C ALA A 46 -10.81 -16.88 -12.67
N TYR A 47 -10.55 -16.30 -11.49
CA TYR A 47 -9.19 -16.05 -11.00
C TYR A 47 -8.29 -17.30 -11.00
N SER A 48 -8.81 -18.46 -10.59
CA SER A 48 -7.99 -19.68 -10.46
C SER A 48 -7.68 -20.38 -11.79
N THR A 49 -8.48 -20.15 -12.84
CA THR A 49 -8.40 -20.92 -14.10
C THR A 49 -8.31 -20.08 -15.36
N GLY A 50 -8.59 -18.78 -15.25
CA GLY A 50 -8.55 -17.83 -16.34
C GLY A 50 -7.12 -17.56 -16.81
N PRO A 51 -6.97 -17.05 -18.04
CA PRO A 51 -5.67 -16.63 -18.53
C PRO A 51 -5.12 -15.46 -17.69
N VAL A 52 -3.80 -15.43 -17.59
CA VAL A 52 -3.01 -14.38 -16.93
C VAL A 52 -2.08 -13.71 -17.95
N ASP A 53 -1.93 -12.40 -17.84
CA ASP A 53 -1.10 -11.52 -18.67
C ASP A 53 -0.38 -10.51 -17.76
N ASN A 54 0.88 -10.80 -17.45
CA ASN A 54 1.70 -10.06 -16.50
C ASN A 54 3.21 -10.28 -16.73
N ALA A 55 4.03 -9.48 -16.03
CA ALA A 55 5.48 -9.48 -16.18
C ALA A 55 6.15 -10.84 -15.88
N ILE A 56 5.62 -11.62 -14.94
CA ILE A 56 6.16 -12.94 -14.59
C ILE A 56 5.87 -13.97 -15.69
N VAL A 57 4.67 -13.93 -16.30
CA VAL A 57 4.33 -14.77 -17.46
C VAL A 57 5.26 -14.46 -18.64
N ASP A 58 5.54 -13.17 -18.88
CA ASP A 58 6.46 -12.75 -19.93
C ASP A 58 7.90 -13.19 -19.65
N LEU A 59 8.37 -13.06 -18.41
CA LEU A 59 9.69 -13.56 -18.00
C LEU A 59 9.79 -15.07 -18.19
N ASN A 60 8.83 -15.84 -17.69
CA ASN A 60 8.79 -17.30 -17.87
C ASN A 60 8.83 -17.71 -19.35
N ARG A 61 8.13 -16.97 -20.24
CA ARG A 61 8.18 -17.22 -21.69
C ARG A 61 9.58 -16.99 -22.26
N ARG A 62 10.27 -15.92 -21.82
CA ARG A 62 11.66 -15.61 -22.24
C ARG A 62 12.65 -16.64 -21.73
N LEU A 63 12.49 -17.12 -20.50
CA LEU A 63 13.31 -18.19 -19.93
C LEU A 63 13.10 -19.51 -20.69
N GLY A 64 11.83 -19.89 -20.92
CA GLY A 64 11.49 -21.13 -21.63
C GLY A 64 11.94 -21.18 -23.09
N SER A 65 12.06 -20.03 -23.76
CA SER A 65 12.58 -19.93 -25.13
C SER A 65 14.10 -19.76 -25.21
N GLY A 66 14.79 -19.53 -24.08
CA GLY A 66 16.21 -19.19 -24.03
C GLY A 66 16.54 -17.75 -24.43
N ALA A 67 15.54 -16.87 -24.57
CA ALA A 67 15.73 -15.44 -24.85
C ALA A 67 16.20 -14.64 -23.62
N ALA A 68 16.11 -15.23 -22.42
CA ALA A 68 16.71 -14.73 -21.19
C ALA A 68 17.23 -15.90 -20.36
N GLN A 69 18.17 -15.63 -19.46
CA GLN A 69 18.71 -16.60 -18.51
C GLN A 69 18.87 -15.93 -17.15
N LEU A 70 18.67 -16.70 -16.08
CA LEU A 70 18.91 -16.24 -14.72
C LEU A 70 20.28 -16.69 -14.27
N GLU A 71 21.08 -15.75 -13.80
CA GLU A 71 22.38 -16.00 -13.19
C GLU A 71 22.21 -16.29 -11.70
N PHE A 72 22.83 -17.37 -11.23
CA PHE A 72 22.80 -17.78 -9.83
C PHE A 72 24.01 -17.19 -9.09
N ASP A 73 23.76 -16.45 -8.02
CA ASP A 73 24.74 -15.95 -7.07
C ASP A 73 24.76 -16.81 -5.80
N GLU A 74 25.95 -17.11 -5.26
CA GLU A 74 26.08 -18.01 -4.10
C GLU A 74 25.42 -17.43 -2.81
N ARG A 75 25.22 -16.11 -2.73
CA ARG A 75 24.69 -15.45 -1.53
C ARG A 75 23.20 -15.14 -1.64
N SER A 76 22.76 -14.67 -2.81
CA SER A 76 21.42 -14.16 -3.06
C SER A 76 20.63 -14.99 -4.09
N GLY A 77 21.23 -16.07 -4.59
CA GLY A 77 20.64 -16.95 -5.59
C GLY A 77 20.32 -16.17 -6.86
N TYR A 78 19.10 -16.30 -7.37
CA TYR A 78 18.63 -15.61 -8.56
C TYR A 78 18.16 -14.17 -8.32
N LEU A 79 18.25 -13.62 -7.10
CA LEU A 79 17.66 -12.32 -6.76
C LEU A 79 18.10 -11.22 -7.75
N ARG A 80 19.41 -10.99 -7.88
CA ARG A 80 19.92 -9.90 -8.72
C ARG A 80 19.50 -10.03 -10.18
N SER A 81 19.64 -11.23 -10.75
CA SER A 81 19.26 -11.48 -12.15
C SER A 81 17.75 -11.36 -12.37
N VAL A 82 16.91 -11.72 -11.38
CA VAL A 82 15.46 -11.49 -11.42
C VAL A 82 15.15 -9.99 -11.40
N LEU A 83 15.75 -9.22 -10.48
CA LEU A 83 15.52 -7.77 -10.39
C LEU A 83 15.91 -7.08 -11.71
N ASP A 84 17.05 -7.44 -12.30
CA ASP A 84 17.50 -6.88 -13.58
C ASP A 84 16.55 -7.24 -14.74
N LEU A 85 16.13 -8.50 -14.85
CA LEU A 85 15.25 -8.94 -15.95
C LEU A 85 13.82 -8.40 -15.85
N LEU A 86 13.36 -8.09 -14.63
CA LEU A 86 12.07 -7.45 -14.36
C LEU A 86 12.16 -5.92 -14.30
N ASP A 87 13.36 -5.34 -14.44
CA ASP A 87 13.59 -3.90 -14.34
C ASP A 87 13.03 -3.34 -13.01
N ILE A 88 13.40 -3.97 -11.90
CA ILE A 88 13.07 -3.54 -10.55
C ILE A 88 14.29 -2.82 -9.97
N PRO A 89 14.19 -1.53 -9.60
CA PRO A 89 15.32 -0.80 -9.05
C PRO A 89 15.71 -1.37 -7.68
N VAL A 90 16.99 -1.64 -7.47
CA VAL A 90 17.51 -2.12 -6.17
C VAL A 90 17.31 -1.08 -5.07
N GLU A 91 17.17 0.19 -5.45
CA GLU A 91 16.88 1.32 -4.57
C GLU A 91 15.48 1.24 -3.95
N SER A 92 14.56 0.44 -4.51
CA SER A 92 13.23 0.19 -3.93
C SER A 92 13.27 -0.71 -2.70
N GLN A 93 14.45 -1.21 -2.31
CA GLN A 93 14.60 -2.13 -1.20
C GLN A 93 13.97 -1.55 0.08
N VAL A 94 13.07 -2.33 0.67
CA VAL A 94 12.60 -2.17 2.03
C VAL A 94 12.74 -3.50 2.78
N THR A 95 13.03 -3.45 4.07
CA THR A 95 13.31 -4.65 4.87
C THR A 95 12.37 -4.76 6.06
N VAL A 96 11.77 -5.94 6.21
CA VAL A 96 10.82 -6.29 7.27
C VAL A 96 11.40 -7.42 8.12
N PHE A 97 11.39 -7.23 9.43
CA PHE A 97 11.85 -8.20 10.41
C PHE A 97 10.71 -8.80 11.24
N SER A 98 9.46 -8.37 11.06
CA SER A 98 8.32 -9.08 11.64
C SER A 98 8.12 -10.45 10.96
N PRO A 99 7.98 -11.54 11.72
CA PRO A 99 7.87 -12.90 11.18
C PRO A 99 6.42 -13.20 10.73
N THR A 100 5.92 -12.45 9.74
CA THR A 100 4.52 -12.47 9.28
C THR A 100 4.35 -13.02 7.85
N SER A 101 5.25 -13.90 7.41
CA SER A 101 5.25 -14.50 6.05
C SER A 101 5.33 -16.02 6.05
N ASN A 102 5.24 -16.66 4.87
CA ASN A 102 5.43 -18.10 4.72
C ASN A 102 6.84 -18.56 5.19
N GLN A 103 7.83 -17.68 5.07
CA GLN A 103 9.20 -17.90 5.51
C GLN A 103 9.50 -17.33 6.90
N ALA A 104 8.48 -17.17 7.77
CA ALA A 104 8.60 -16.59 9.11
C ALA A 104 9.74 -17.16 9.97
N ASN A 105 10.02 -18.47 9.86
CA ASN A 105 11.09 -19.13 10.62
C ASN A 105 12.52 -18.62 10.28
N LEU A 106 12.68 -17.91 9.17
CA LEU A 106 13.95 -17.32 8.75
C LEU A 106 14.05 -15.83 9.08
N ILE A 107 12.95 -15.19 9.48
CA ILE A 107 12.86 -13.73 9.60
C ILE A 107 13.08 -13.31 11.05
N SER A 108 14.02 -12.39 11.25
CA SER A 108 14.28 -11.74 12.54
C SER A 108 14.91 -10.36 12.31
N SER A 109 15.12 -9.58 13.37
CA SER A 109 15.85 -8.31 13.28
C SER A 109 17.28 -8.49 12.74
N THR A 110 17.90 -9.65 12.98
CA THR A 110 19.25 -9.96 12.46
C THR A 110 19.25 -10.68 11.11
N ASN A 111 18.08 -11.04 10.58
CA ASN A 111 17.90 -11.62 9.26
C ASN A 111 16.56 -11.19 8.64
N PRO A 112 16.39 -9.91 8.29
CA PRO A 112 15.12 -9.43 7.76
C PRO A 112 14.85 -9.96 6.35
N ARG A 113 13.57 -10.05 5.99
CA ARG A 113 13.15 -10.23 4.60
C ARG A 113 13.24 -8.89 3.87
N ALA A 114 13.84 -8.87 2.68
CA ALA A 114 13.84 -7.72 1.79
C ALA A 114 12.70 -7.83 0.76
N ILE A 115 12.10 -6.70 0.41
CA ILE A 115 11.12 -6.55 -0.66
C ILE A 115 11.65 -5.48 -1.62
N TYR A 116 11.64 -5.80 -2.91
CA TYR A 116 11.99 -4.90 -4.01
C TYR A 116 10.76 -4.78 -4.90
N PHE A 117 10.48 -3.59 -5.42
CA PHE A 117 9.25 -3.37 -6.17
C PHE A 117 9.40 -2.32 -7.27
N ARG A 118 8.53 -2.47 -8.25
CA ARG A 118 8.11 -1.43 -9.19
C ARG A 118 6.58 -1.46 -9.25
N ASP A 119 5.97 -0.60 -10.05
CA ASP A 119 4.51 -0.34 -10.05
C ASP A 119 3.60 -1.58 -10.05
N ASP A 120 3.98 -2.65 -10.74
CA ASP A 120 3.15 -3.84 -10.98
C ASP A 120 3.73 -5.15 -10.42
N VAL A 121 4.96 -5.16 -9.90
CA VAL A 121 5.59 -6.38 -9.38
C VAL A 121 6.46 -6.09 -8.17
N ALA A 122 6.35 -6.96 -7.17
CA ALA A 122 7.21 -7.01 -6.01
C ALA A 122 7.87 -8.39 -5.90
N ILE A 123 9.16 -8.40 -5.54
CA ILE A 123 9.96 -9.61 -5.28
C ILE A 123 10.42 -9.55 -3.83
N ALA A 124 10.14 -10.61 -3.06
CA ALA A 124 10.63 -10.76 -1.71
C ALA A 124 11.71 -11.84 -1.62
N TRP A 125 12.71 -11.57 -0.78
CA TRP A 125 13.84 -12.45 -0.54
C TRP A 125 14.21 -12.45 0.94
N VAL A 126 14.49 -13.63 1.49
CA VAL A 126 15.10 -13.78 2.80
C VAL A 126 16.34 -14.63 2.65
N ARG A 127 17.45 -14.22 3.30
CA ARG A 127 18.69 -15.00 3.26
C ARG A 127 18.45 -16.40 3.83
N GLY A 128 18.97 -17.40 3.13
CA GLY A 128 18.80 -18.81 3.48
C GLY A 128 17.43 -19.39 3.08
N GLY A 129 16.56 -18.57 2.48
CA GLY A 129 15.29 -19.01 1.90
C GLY A 129 15.49 -19.92 0.69
N GLY A 130 14.58 -20.88 0.54
CA GLY A 130 14.56 -21.81 -0.60
C GLY A 130 13.94 -21.24 -1.86
N GLU A 131 13.35 -20.03 -1.77
CA GLU A 131 12.56 -19.42 -2.84
C GLU A 131 12.61 -17.89 -2.82
N LEU A 132 12.40 -17.27 -3.99
CA LEU A 132 11.90 -15.89 -4.09
C LEU A 132 10.38 -15.94 -4.16
N GLU A 133 9.73 -15.06 -3.41
CA GLU A 133 8.29 -14.83 -3.53
C GLU A 133 8.07 -13.66 -4.50
N ALA A 134 7.14 -13.79 -5.45
CA ALA A 134 6.76 -12.74 -6.37
C ALA A 134 5.26 -12.46 -6.27
N ALA A 135 4.90 -11.19 -6.10
CA ALA A 135 3.54 -10.73 -6.22
C ALA A 135 3.45 -9.76 -7.39
N VAL A 136 2.66 -10.10 -8.41
CA VAL A 136 2.52 -9.31 -9.64
C VAL A 136 1.06 -8.96 -9.90
N GLN A 137 0.77 -7.69 -10.14
CA GLN A 137 -0.55 -7.25 -10.56
C GLN A 137 -0.78 -7.65 -12.02
N ASP A 138 -1.69 -8.58 -12.22
CA ASP A 138 -2.18 -8.96 -13.54
C ASP A 138 -3.07 -7.85 -14.11
N ARG A 139 -3.00 -7.66 -15.43
CA ARG A 139 -3.82 -6.65 -16.12
C ARG A 139 -5.32 -6.82 -15.86
N ARG A 140 -5.76 -8.04 -15.58
CA ARG A 140 -7.19 -8.34 -15.38
C ARG A 140 -7.45 -9.07 -14.07
N GLN A 141 -6.64 -10.05 -13.71
CA GLN A 141 -6.96 -10.98 -12.63
C GLN A 141 -6.72 -10.41 -11.22
N GLY A 142 -6.04 -9.28 -11.07
CA GLY A 142 -5.57 -8.82 -9.76
C GLY A 142 -4.18 -9.38 -9.46
N THR A 143 -3.78 -9.40 -8.19
CA THR A 143 -2.44 -9.88 -7.84
C THR A 143 -2.34 -11.40 -7.98
N ILE A 144 -1.35 -11.89 -8.73
CA ILE A 144 -0.98 -13.30 -8.84
C ILE A 144 0.34 -13.52 -8.09
N PHE A 145 0.41 -14.60 -7.34
CA PHE A 145 1.56 -14.98 -6.52
C PHE A 145 2.33 -16.13 -7.17
N TYR A 146 3.66 -16.03 -7.16
CA TYR A 146 4.54 -17.05 -7.69
C TYR A 146 5.75 -17.25 -6.78
N ASP A 147 6.30 -18.45 -6.79
CA ASP A 147 7.58 -18.75 -6.17
C ASP A 147 8.62 -19.11 -7.23
N LEU A 148 9.87 -18.73 -6.99
CA LEU A 148 11.02 -19.17 -7.77
C LEU A 148 12.01 -19.88 -6.86
N ARG A 149 12.19 -21.18 -7.08
CA ARG A 149 13.16 -21.98 -6.34
C ARG A 149 14.60 -21.47 -6.49
N GLN A 150 15.29 -21.33 -5.37
CA GLN A 150 16.66 -20.84 -5.27
C GLN A 150 17.70 -21.97 -5.39
N ALA A 151 17.62 -22.76 -6.48
CA ALA A 151 18.56 -23.85 -6.74
C ALA A 151 18.96 -23.92 -8.23
N PRO A 152 20.27 -24.10 -8.55
CA PRO A 152 20.77 -24.17 -9.92
C PRO A 152 20.80 -25.60 -10.51
N ASP A 153 20.10 -26.53 -9.89
CA ASP A 153 20.00 -27.95 -10.28
C ASP A 153 18.91 -28.22 -11.34
N ALA A 154 18.05 -27.25 -11.61
CA ALA A 154 17.01 -27.32 -12.64
C ALA A 154 16.83 -25.94 -13.33
N PRO A 155 16.28 -25.89 -14.55
CA PRO A 155 15.95 -24.63 -15.20
C PRO A 155 15.01 -23.78 -14.32
N PRO A 156 15.40 -22.53 -13.97
CA PRO A 156 14.61 -21.70 -13.08
C PRO A 156 13.32 -21.24 -13.76
N ARG A 157 12.21 -21.30 -13.03
CA ARG A 157 10.88 -20.91 -13.49
C ARG A 157 10.03 -20.46 -12.30
N PHE A 158 9.30 -19.36 -12.47
CA PHE A 158 8.28 -18.95 -11.50
C PHE A 158 7.06 -19.87 -11.61
N GLU A 159 6.65 -20.46 -10.49
CA GLU A 159 5.48 -21.33 -10.38
C GLU A 159 4.41 -20.64 -9.54
N ARG A 160 3.15 -20.65 -10.02
CA ARG A 160 2.06 -19.98 -9.33
C ARG A 160 1.74 -20.73 -8.04
N ASP A 161 1.65 -19.99 -6.93
CA ASP A 161 1.22 -20.52 -5.63
C ASP A 161 -0.03 -19.80 -5.14
N ASP A 162 -1.10 -20.57 -4.90
CA ASP A 162 -2.36 -20.04 -4.38
C ASP A 162 -2.42 -20.09 -2.83
N GLN A 163 -1.41 -20.65 -2.13
CA GLN A 163 -1.37 -20.65 -0.66
C GLN A 163 -1.30 -19.23 -0.10
N CYS A 164 -0.62 -18.30 -0.79
CA CYS A 164 -0.56 -16.89 -0.41
C CYS A 164 -1.94 -16.25 -0.24
N LEU A 165 -2.96 -16.74 -0.95
CA LEU A 165 -4.33 -16.20 -0.90
C LEU A 165 -4.99 -16.41 0.47
N ALA A 166 -4.49 -17.31 1.32
CA ALA A 166 -4.95 -17.42 2.70
C ALA A 166 -4.79 -16.11 3.47
N CYS A 167 -3.75 -15.33 3.15
CA CYS A 167 -3.46 -14.03 3.77
C CYS A 167 -3.69 -12.84 2.82
N HIS A 168 -3.69 -13.07 1.51
CA HIS A 168 -3.77 -12.03 0.47
C HIS A 168 -5.12 -11.93 -0.25
N LEU A 169 -6.13 -12.68 0.19
CA LEU A 169 -7.53 -12.52 -0.23
C LEU A 169 -8.40 -12.38 1.02
N THR A 170 -8.44 -11.16 1.56
CA THR A 170 -9.13 -10.85 2.83
C THR A 170 -9.98 -9.59 2.68
N TRP A 171 -10.68 -9.21 3.74
CA TRP A 171 -11.39 -7.92 3.76
C TRP A 171 -10.43 -6.72 3.70
N GLU A 172 -9.23 -6.86 4.23
CA GLU A 172 -8.20 -5.83 4.21
C GLU A 172 -7.66 -5.58 2.79
N THR A 173 -7.68 -6.61 1.94
CA THR A 173 -7.39 -6.49 0.50
C THR A 173 -8.64 -6.19 -0.33
N LEU A 174 -9.72 -5.70 0.29
CA LEU A 174 -11.00 -5.36 -0.36
C LEU A 174 -11.71 -6.55 -1.03
N GLY A 175 -11.52 -7.77 -0.52
CA GLY A 175 -12.14 -8.98 -1.05
C GLY A 175 -11.59 -9.41 -2.42
N VAL A 176 -10.42 -8.90 -2.80
CA VAL A 176 -9.71 -9.29 -4.03
C VAL A 176 -8.29 -9.76 -3.71
N PRO A 177 -7.66 -10.60 -4.57
CA PRO A 177 -6.26 -10.98 -4.44
C PRO A 177 -5.39 -9.72 -4.52
N GLY A 178 -4.71 -9.41 -3.42
CA GLY A 178 -4.15 -8.07 -3.22
C GLY A 178 -2.93 -8.03 -2.31
N LEU A 179 -2.38 -6.83 -2.20
CA LEU A 179 -1.19 -6.53 -1.41
C LEU A 179 -1.57 -5.87 -0.09
N GLN A 180 -0.75 -6.09 0.94
CA GLN A 180 -0.91 -5.43 2.23
C GLN A 180 0.47 -5.17 2.84
N VAL A 181 0.60 -4.01 3.47
CA VAL A 181 1.74 -3.65 4.31
C VAL A 181 1.23 -3.62 5.75
N LEU A 182 1.79 -4.46 6.62
CA LEU A 182 1.37 -4.54 8.01
C LEU A 182 2.29 -3.72 8.91
N SER A 183 1.72 -2.84 9.73
CA SER A 183 2.40 -2.27 10.91
C SER A 183 2.10 -3.18 12.10
N THR A 184 3.11 -3.90 12.59
CA THR A 184 2.98 -4.89 13.67
C THR A 184 3.25 -4.24 15.03
N PHE A 185 2.36 -4.48 15.99
CA PHE A 185 2.61 -4.10 17.38
C PHE A 185 3.69 -5.01 17.99
N PRO A 186 4.57 -4.48 18.86
CA PRO A 186 5.51 -5.32 19.56
C PRO A 186 4.80 -6.39 20.38
N LEU A 187 5.28 -7.62 20.29
CA LEU A 187 4.78 -8.75 21.04
C LEU A 187 5.48 -8.85 22.38
N THR A 188 4.70 -9.20 23.39
CA THR A 188 5.25 -9.62 24.68
C THR A 188 6.07 -10.90 24.50
N SER A 189 6.96 -11.19 25.45
CA SER A 189 7.67 -12.48 25.55
C SER A 189 6.78 -13.68 25.93
N ASP A 190 5.46 -13.55 25.85
CA ASP A 190 4.54 -14.66 26.07
C ASP A 190 4.61 -15.62 24.87
N PRO A 191 4.97 -16.91 25.06
CA PRO A 191 5.05 -17.88 23.98
C PRO A 191 3.70 -18.17 23.29
N ASN A 192 2.58 -17.70 23.83
CA ASN A 192 1.24 -17.80 23.22
C ASN A 192 0.77 -16.47 22.60
N ALA A 193 1.56 -15.40 22.66
CA ALA A 193 1.23 -14.14 22.00
C ALA A 193 1.22 -14.33 20.47
N TYR A 194 0.21 -13.78 19.81
CA TYR A 194 0.09 -13.81 18.36
C TYR A 194 0.41 -12.43 17.78
N ALA A 195 1.12 -12.38 16.66
CA ALA A 195 1.41 -11.12 15.95
C ALA A 195 0.12 -10.35 15.68
N THR A 196 0.00 -9.15 16.25
CA THR A 196 -1.13 -8.24 16.00
C THR A 196 -0.62 -6.96 15.36
N GLY A 197 -1.49 -6.30 14.61
CA GLY A 197 -1.15 -5.11 13.86
C GLY A 197 -2.34 -4.65 13.03
N PHE A 198 -2.07 -3.81 12.05
CA PHE A 198 -3.07 -3.32 11.12
C PHE A 198 -2.44 -3.06 9.75
N VAL A 199 -3.27 -3.02 8.71
CA VAL A 199 -2.84 -2.61 7.38
C VAL A 199 -2.55 -1.13 7.38
N SER A 200 -1.35 -0.78 6.92
CA SER A 200 -0.88 0.59 6.76
C SER A 200 -0.92 0.96 5.28
N ASP A 201 -1.48 2.13 5.00
CA ASP A 201 -1.44 2.77 3.69
C ASP A 201 -1.30 4.29 3.86
N HIS A 202 -1.37 5.07 2.77
CA HIS A 202 -1.16 6.52 2.85
C HIS A 202 -2.15 7.29 3.76
N ARG A 203 -3.29 6.69 4.16
CA ARG A 203 -4.29 7.26 5.09
C ARG A 203 -3.90 7.09 6.56
N ALA A 204 -3.03 6.13 6.87
CA ALA A 204 -2.54 5.92 8.23
C ALA A 204 -1.61 7.07 8.63
N ARG A 205 -1.71 7.57 9.86
CA ARG A 205 -0.78 8.59 10.35
C ARG A 205 0.63 8.01 10.38
N ILE A 206 1.64 8.80 10.01
CA ILE A 206 3.04 8.34 10.01
C ILE A 206 3.47 7.81 11.39
N ASP A 207 2.91 8.36 12.48
CA ASP A 207 3.16 7.94 13.85
C ASP A 207 2.79 6.48 14.14
N ASP A 208 1.80 5.96 13.42
CA ASP A 208 1.28 4.60 13.58
C ASP A 208 2.02 3.62 12.64
N ARG A 209 2.88 4.09 11.74
CA ARG A 209 3.47 3.25 10.70
C ARG A 209 4.74 2.51 11.10
N TRP A 210 4.93 1.42 10.37
CA TRP A 210 6.14 0.62 10.16
C TRP A 210 6.58 -0.31 11.29
N GLY A 211 5.69 -0.68 12.21
CA GLY A 211 5.98 -1.70 13.21
C GLY A 211 6.50 -2.98 12.57
N GLY A 212 7.69 -3.44 12.95
CA GLY A 212 8.33 -4.62 12.36
C GLY A 212 9.17 -4.36 11.11
N TRP A 213 9.35 -3.10 10.70
CA TRP A 213 10.16 -2.71 9.54
C TRP A 213 11.36 -1.87 9.96
N TYR A 214 12.45 -2.00 9.21
CA TYR A 214 13.52 -1.01 9.28
C TYR A 214 13.13 0.21 8.45
N VAL A 215 13.45 1.39 8.97
CA VAL A 215 13.14 2.68 8.36
C VAL A 215 14.42 3.48 8.34
N THR A 216 15.01 3.64 7.16
CA THR A 216 16.20 4.45 6.92
C THR A 216 15.83 5.72 6.15
N GLY A 217 16.57 6.80 6.36
CA GLY A 217 16.30 8.10 5.75
C GLY A 217 16.48 9.23 6.74
N ARG A 218 16.57 10.46 6.25
CA ARG A 218 16.75 11.66 7.07
C ARG A 218 15.41 12.20 7.53
N HIS A 219 15.31 12.51 8.81
CA HIS A 219 14.18 13.23 9.39
C HIS A 219 14.55 13.77 10.78
N ASP A 220 13.90 14.85 11.20
CA ASP A 220 13.92 15.22 12.62
C ASP A 220 13.29 14.09 13.45
N PRO A 221 13.71 13.85 14.72
CA PRO A 221 13.08 12.81 15.53
C PRO A 221 11.56 13.03 15.68
N PHE A 222 10.78 12.07 15.20
CA PHE A 222 9.33 12.00 15.39
C PHE A 222 8.92 10.57 15.73
N ALA A 223 7.72 10.39 16.29
CA ALA A 223 7.24 9.06 16.67
C ALA A 223 6.90 8.25 15.41
N HIS A 224 7.35 7.01 15.35
CA HIS A 224 6.87 5.98 14.42
C HIS A 224 7.16 4.60 15.04
N MET A 225 6.55 3.55 14.50
CA MET A 225 6.68 2.18 15.03
C MET A 225 7.83 1.39 14.41
N GLY A 226 8.43 1.86 13.31
CA GLY A 226 9.63 1.24 12.72
C GLY A 226 10.90 1.37 13.57
N ASN A 227 11.91 0.55 13.24
CA ASN A 227 13.18 0.42 13.99
C ASN A 227 13.01 -0.04 15.46
N VAL A 228 11.92 -0.73 15.76
CA VAL A 228 11.59 -1.27 17.09
C VAL A 228 11.48 -2.77 17.00
N GLU A 229 12.19 -3.51 17.85
CA GLU A 229 12.03 -4.96 17.96
C GLU A 229 10.56 -5.31 18.21
N VAL A 230 10.02 -6.30 17.49
CA VAL A 230 8.59 -6.68 17.61
C VAL A 230 8.40 -8.07 18.21
N THR A 231 9.48 -8.78 18.47
CA THR A 231 9.48 -10.10 19.11
C THR A 231 10.16 -10.03 20.48
N ASP A 232 9.64 -10.77 21.46
CA ASP A 232 10.21 -10.88 22.81
C ASP A 232 10.43 -9.55 23.54
N VAL A 233 9.51 -8.58 23.37
CA VAL A 233 9.61 -7.27 23.99
C VAL A 233 9.09 -7.31 25.43
N GLU A 234 9.91 -6.85 26.38
CA GLU A 234 9.57 -6.87 27.81
C GLU A 234 8.39 -5.95 28.15
N ASP A 235 8.37 -4.73 27.60
CA ASP A 235 7.25 -3.79 27.72
C ASP A 235 6.88 -3.21 26.35
N PRO A 236 5.93 -3.84 25.62
CA PRO A 236 5.47 -3.35 24.32
C PRO A 236 4.95 -1.91 24.35
N ASN A 237 4.29 -1.50 25.44
CA ASN A 237 3.68 -0.18 25.54
C ASN A 237 4.72 0.93 25.67
N ALA A 238 5.89 0.63 26.22
CA ALA A 238 6.99 1.59 26.34
C ALA A 238 7.53 2.07 24.98
N THR A 239 7.18 1.41 23.89
CA THR A 239 7.66 1.77 22.54
C THR A 239 6.67 2.65 21.77
N ILE A 240 5.40 2.71 22.18
CA ILE A 240 4.36 3.41 21.42
C ILE A 240 4.48 4.92 21.65
N GLY A 241 4.43 5.70 20.56
CA GLY A 241 4.49 7.16 20.61
C GLY A 241 5.87 7.74 20.96
N VAL A 242 6.91 6.91 21.02
CA VAL A 242 8.28 7.35 21.32
C VAL A 242 8.97 7.85 20.05
N PRO A 243 9.51 9.09 20.03
CA PRO A 243 10.29 9.58 18.91
C PRO A 243 11.51 8.71 18.60
N ARG A 244 11.75 8.47 17.32
CA ARG A 244 12.88 7.66 16.85
C ARG A 244 13.98 8.55 16.30
N PRO A 245 15.26 8.26 16.63
CA PRO A 245 16.36 8.93 15.97
C PRO A 245 16.44 8.51 14.51
N GLU A 246 17.10 9.34 13.71
CA GLU A 246 17.45 9.01 12.33
C GLU A 246 18.28 7.71 12.27
N LEU A 247 17.97 6.86 11.30
CA LEU A 247 18.78 5.70 10.94
C LEU A 247 19.33 5.91 9.51
N PRO A 248 20.63 6.21 9.34
CA PRO A 248 21.18 6.55 8.02
C PRO A 248 21.31 5.34 7.08
N SER A 249 21.58 4.15 7.62
CA SER A 249 21.72 2.89 6.88
C SER A 249 21.45 1.69 7.79
N LEU A 250 21.37 0.50 7.19
CA LEU A 250 21.27 -0.78 7.89
C LEU A 250 22.64 -1.32 8.36
N GLU A 251 23.73 -0.58 8.11
CA GLU A 251 25.09 -0.99 8.46
C GLU A 251 25.24 -1.14 9.97
N GLY A 252 25.84 -2.25 10.40
CA GLY A 252 26.05 -2.55 11.82
C GLY A 252 24.82 -3.07 12.56
N LEU A 253 23.63 -3.12 11.92
CA LEU A 253 22.45 -3.76 12.51
C LEU A 253 22.46 -5.28 12.30
N PHE A 254 22.89 -5.72 11.12
CA PHE A 254 23.04 -7.14 10.76
C PHE A 254 24.04 -7.30 9.60
N ASP A 255 24.40 -8.55 9.26
CA ASP A 255 25.24 -8.81 8.09
C ASP A 255 24.48 -8.44 6.81
N LEU A 256 25.01 -7.53 5.98
CA LEU A 256 24.39 -7.10 4.73
C LEU A 256 24.79 -7.94 3.51
N ALA A 257 25.59 -8.99 3.68
CA ALA A 257 25.99 -9.90 2.61
C ALA A 257 24.79 -10.42 1.78
N GLY A 258 24.75 -10.08 0.49
CA GLY A 258 23.69 -10.52 -0.43
C GLY A 258 22.54 -9.52 -0.61
N PHE A 259 22.36 -8.56 0.31
CA PHE A 259 21.43 -7.45 0.11
C PHE A 259 22.02 -6.49 -0.94
N PRO A 260 21.30 -6.16 -2.04
CA PRO A 260 21.77 -5.23 -3.05
C PRO A 260 21.90 -3.77 -2.56
N SER A 261 21.17 -3.38 -1.52
CA SER A 261 21.20 -2.03 -0.94
C SER A 261 21.43 -2.10 0.59
N PRO A 262 22.13 -1.12 1.19
CA PRO A 262 22.24 -0.99 2.64
C PRO A 262 21.07 -0.19 3.24
N HIS A 263 19.99 0.07 2.50
CA HIS A 263 18.87 0.91 2.92
C HIS A 263 17.54 0.15 2.98
N SER A 264 16.64 0.65 3.82
CA SER A 264 15.21 0.36 3.84
C SER A 264 14.49 1.70 3.81
N ASP A 265 14.35 2.25 2.61
CA ASP A 265 14.14 3.68 2.39
C ASP A 265 12.75 4.16 2.83
N VAL A 266 12.69 5.24 3.62
CA VAL A 266 11.43 5.80 4.14
C VAL A 266 10.48 6.24 3.02
N ALA A 267 10.99 6.83 1.93
CA ALA A 267 10.17 7.21 0.79
C ALA A 267 9.72 5.96 0.01
N ALA A 268 10.57 4.94 -0.11
CA ALA A 268 10.18 3.67 -0.72
C ALA A 268 9.08 2.96 0.07
N LEU A 269 9.16 2.94 1.41
CA LEU A 269 8.10 2.40 2.27
C LEU A 269 6.77 3.12 2.05
N MET A 270 6.77 4.46 2.03
CA MET A 270 5.55 5.23 1.78
C MET A 270 4.97 4.97 0.39
N VAL A 271 5.82 4.84 -0.64
CA VAL A 271 5.39 4.48 -2.00
C VAL A 271 4.82 3.06 -2.04
N LEU A 272 5.45 2.08 -1.38
CA LEU A 272 4.98 0.70 -1.31
C LEU A 272 3.60 0.62 -0.65
N GLU A 273 3.41 1.33 0.47
CA GLU A 273 2.14 1.43 1.20
C GLU A 273 1.02 2.00 0.33
N HIS A 274 1.30 3.10 -0.39
CA HIS A 274 0.36 3.67 -1.35
C HIS A 274 0.04 2.69 -2.50
N GLN A 275 1.07 2.07 -3.05
CA GLN A 275 0.95 1.15 -4.19
C GLN A 275 0.13 -0.08 -3.83
N ALA A 276 0.32 -0.64 -2.63
CA ALA A 276 -0.38 -1.83 -2.17
C ALA A 276 -1.90 -1.64 -2.16
N HIS A 277 -2.38 -0.55 -1.56
CA HIS A 277 -3.82 -0.31 -1.49
C HIS A 277 -4.42 0.12 -2.85
N MET A 278 -3.70 0.96 -3.62
CA MET A 278 -4.17 1.37 -4.95
C MET A 278 -4.26 0.17 -5.92
N THR A 279 -3.33 -0.79 -5.82
CA THR A 279 -3.40 -2.09 -6.54
C THR A 279 -4.71 -2.82 -6.26
N ASN A 280 -5.12 -2.86 -4.99
CA ASN A 280 -6.35 -3.52 -4.56
C ASN A 280 -7.59 -2.79 -5.09
N LEU A 281 -7.61 -1.45 -5.06
CA LEU A 281 -8.71 -0.64 -5.58
C LEU A 281 -8.89 -0.81 -7.10
N ILE A 282 -7.80 -0.77 -7.87
CA ILE A 282 -7.81 -1.01 -9.33
C ILE A 282 -8.37 -2.41 -9.61
N THR A 283 -7.90 -3.42 -8.87
CA THR A 283 -8.37 -4.79 -9.03
C THR A 283 -9.87 -4.90 -8.73
N ARG A 284 -10.30 -4.34 -7.60
CA ARG A 284 -11.70 -4.36 -7.16
C ARG A 284 -12.62 -3.71 -8.18
N VAL A 285 -12.34 -2.48 -8.64
CA VAL A 285 -13.22 -1.80 -9.61
C VAL A 285 -13.31 -2.59 -10.92
N GLY A 286 -12.19 -3.19 -11.36
CA GLY A 286 -12.16 -4.04 -12.55
C GLY A 286 -12.98 -5.32 -12.39
N TRP A 287 -12.94 -5.95 -11.21
CA TRP A 287 -13.74 -7.12 -10.89
C TRP A 287 -15.23 -6.79 -10.78
N GLU A 288 -15.58 -5.70 -10.11
CA GLU A 288 -16.96 -5.21 -10.01
C GLU A 288 -17.56 -4.94 -11.40
N ALA A 289 -16.82 -4.24 -12.26
CA ALA A 289 -17.24 -3.99 -13.63
C ALA A 289 -17.45 -5.26 -14.45
N ARG A 290 -16.56 -6.25 -14.35
CA ARG A 290 -16.75 -7.53 -15.04
C ARG A 290 -17.94 -8.31 -14.48
N ARG A 291 -18.19 -8.24 -13.17
CA ARG A 291 -19.37 -8.85 -12.54
C ARG A 291 -20.66 -8.21 -13.06
N VAL A 292 -20.72 -6.88 -13.08
CA VAL A 292 -21.86 -6.10 -13.59
C VAL A 292 -22.15 -6.39 -15.07
N LEU A 293 -21.09 -6.54 -15.89
CA LEU A 293 -21.21 -6.85 -17.31
C LEU A 293 -21.55 -8.32 -17.61
N TYR A 294 -21.47 -9.21 -16.61
CA TYR A 294 -21.74 -10.62 -16.79
C TYR A 294 -23.25 -10.90 -16.73
N ARG A 295 -23.75 -11.59 -17.76
CA ARG A 295 -25.15 -12.04 -18.01
C ARG A 295 -26.13 -11.89 -16.85
N ASP A 296 -27.24 -11.19 -17.09
CA ASP A 296 -28.41 -11.06 -16.20
C ASP A 296 -28.10 -10.52 -14.78
N TYR A 297 -26.97 -9.84 -14.56
CA TYR A 297 -26.65 -9.22 -13.27
C TYR A 297 -27.82 -8.37 -12.74
N GLY A 298 -28.45 -7.58 -13.61
CA GLY A 298 -29.61 -6.76 -13.23
C GLY A 298 -30.81 -7.56 -12.70
N ALA A 299 -31.07 -8.76 -13.23
CA ALA A 299 -32.19 -9.61 -12.76
C ALA A 299 -31.85 -10.35 -11.46
N ALA A 300 -30.58 -10.78 -11.29
CA ALA A 300 -30.11 -11.44 -10.08
C ALA A 300 -29.92 -10.45 -8.90
N ALA A 301 -29.38 -9.26 -9.18
CA ALA A 301 -29.17 -8.18 -8.20
C ALA A 301 -30.49 -7.64 -7.66
N ALA A 302 -31.49 -7.42 -8.54
CA ALA A 302 -32.83 -7.01 -8.14
C ALA A 302 -33.54 -8.05 -7.25
N ALA A 303 -33.31 -9.34 -7.48
CA ALA A 303 -33.83 -10.41 -6.63
C ALA A 303 -33.12 -10.51 -5.26
N ALA A 304 -31.88 -10.03 -5.15
CA ALA A 304 -31.06 -10.05 -3.94
C ALA A 304 -31.15 -8.77 -3.09
N GLY A 305 -31.86 -7.73 -3.56
CA GLY A 305 -31.97 -6.45 -2.86
C GLY A 305 -30.68 -5.61 -2.91
N ASP A 306 -29.86 -5.80 -3.95
CA ASP A 306 -28.60 -5.10 -4.17
C ASP A 306 -28.84 -3.71 -4.79
N ASP A 307 -27.96 -2.73 -4.55
CA ASP A 307 -28.13 -1.30 -4.93
C ASP A 307 -28.11 -1.04 -6.46
N GLY A 308 -28.08 -2.11 -7.25
CA GLY A 308 -28.09 -2.09 -8.71
C GLY A 308 -26.68 -1.90 -9.30
N PRO A 309 -26.49 -2.30 -10.57
CA PRO A 309 -25.19 -2.27 -11.22
C PRO A 309 -24.56 -0.88 -11.32
N GLU A 310 -25.37 0.19 -11.42
CA GLU A 310 -24.89 1.57 -11.49
C GLU A 310 -24.31 2.06 -10.15
N SER A 311 -24.97 1.74 -9.02
CA SER A 311 -24.47 2.13 -7.70
C SER A 311 -23.13 1.47 -7.40
N ILE A 312 -22.98 0.18 -7.73
CA ILE A 312 -21.72 -0.55 -7.50
C ILE A 312 -20.53 0.11 -8.20
N LEU A 313 -20.69 0.47 -9.47
CA LEU A 313 -19.60 1.11 -10.23
C LEU A 313 -19.34 2.52 -9.75
N ARG A 314 -20.39 3.28 -9.41
CA ARG A 314 -20.24 4.61 -8.82
C ARG A 314 -19.47 4.55 -7.50
N ASP A 315 -19.86 3.66 -6.59
CA ASP A 315 -19.28 3.59 -5.25
C ASP A 315 -17.83 3.08 -5.32
N ALA A 316 -17.56 2.09 -6.19
CA ALA A 316 -16.20 1.64 -6.45
C ALA A 316 -15.32 2.72 -7.14
N ALA A 317 -15.90 3.56 -8.01
CA ALA A 317 -15.20 4.69 -8.61
C ALA A 317 -14.94 5.81 -7.58
N ILE A 318 -15.85 6.08 -6.64
CA ILE A 318 -15.61 7.01 -5.53
C ILE A 318 -14.43 6.54 -4.69
N ASP A 319 -14.47 5.28 -4.21
CA ASP A 319 -13.40 4.72 -3.38
C ASP A 319 -12.04 4.78 -4.08
N LEU A 320 -12.00 4.45 -5.38
CA LEU A 320 -10.77 4.52 -6.16
C LEU A 320 -10.30 5.96 -6.35
N VAL A 321 -11.17 6.88 -6.74
CA VAL A 321 -10.78 8.26 -7.08
C VAL A 321 -10.37 9.06 -5.86
N ASP A 322 -11.03 8.87 -4.72
CA ASP A 322 -10.67 9.55 -3.48
C ASP A 322 -9.26 9.15 -3.03
N TYR A 323 -8.92 7.86 -3.15
CA TYR A 323 -7.57 7.36 -2.91
C TYR A 323 -6.57 7.81 -3.99
N LEU A 324 -6.96 7.74 -5.26
CA LEU A 324 -6.14 8.17 -6.41
C LEU A 324 -5.72 9.64 -6.27
N LEU A 325 -6.62 10.50 -5.80
CA LEU A 325 -6.40 11.94 -5.63
C LEU A 325 -5.89 12.32 -4.23
N PHE A 326 -5.48 11.33 -3.41
CA PHE A 326 -4.93 11.57 -2.07
C PHE A 326 -5.87 12.39 -1.14
N VAL A 327 -7.19 12.27 -1.31
CA VAL A 327 -8.20 13.05 -0.56
C VAL A 327 -8.10 12.79 0.95
N ASP A 328 -7.86 11.54 1.31
CA ASP A 328 -7.78 11.05 2.68
C ASP A 328 -6.34 10.78 3.16
N GLU A 329 -5.33 11.25 2.41
CA GLU A 329 -3.93 11.10 2.83
C GLU A 329 -3.71 11.75 4.20
N ALA A 330 -3.06 11.00 5.11
CA ALA A 330 -2.66 11.56 6.37
C ALA A 330 -1.53 12.58 6.14
N PRO A 331 -1.67 13.83 6.62
CA PRO A 331 -0.63 14.83 6.40
C PRO A 331 0.66 14.42 7.10
N LEU A 332 1.79 14.73 6.47
CA LEU A 332 3.09 14.60 7.11
C LEU A 332 3.23 15.68 8.18
N ALA A 333 3.32 15.26 9.45
CA ALA A 333 3.54 16.17 10.56
C ALA A 333 4.93 16.82 10.52
N ARG A 334 5.89 16.15 9.87
CA ARG A 334 7.29 16.56 9.70
C ARG A 334 7.77 16.11 8.31
N PRO A 335 8.69 16.87 7.68
CA PRO A 335 9.35 16.42 6.48
C PRO A 335 10.12 15.11 6.71
N VAL A 336 10.09 14.24 5.72
CA VAL A 336 10.95 13.06 5.64
C VAL A 336 11.77 13.14 4.36
N GLU A 337 12.97 12.58 4.37
CA GLU A 337 13.83 12.57 3.20
C GLU A 337 14.41 11.16 3.01
N GLY A 338 13.97 10.50 1.94
CA GLY A 338 14.56 9.25 1.49
C GLY A 338 15.92 9.44 0.85
N SER A 339 16.49 8.35 0.36
CA SER A 339 17.70 8.34 -0.44
C SER A 339 17.45 9.03 -1.79
N ALA A 340 18.47 9.79 -2.22
CA ALA A 340 18.45 10.42 -3.54
C ALA A 340 18.38 9.38 -4.67
N ALA A 341 18.92 8.18 -4.44
CA ALA A 341 18.93 7.09 -5.41
C ALA A 341 17.51 6.55 -5.66
N PHE A 342 16.74 6.28 -4.60
CA PHE A 342 15.33 5.86 -4.76
C PHE A 342 14.50 6.97 -5.41
N ALA A 343 14.61 8.21 -4.94
CA ALA A 343 13.85 9.33 -5.51
C ALA A 343 14.13 9.51 -7.02
N ALA A 344 15.39 9.40 -7.44
CA ALA A 344 15.78 9.47 -8.85
C ALA A 344 15.26 8.28 -9.67
N ALA A 345 15.43 7.05 -9.15
CA ALA A 345 14.95 5.83 -9.81
C ALA A 345 13.43 5.85 -9.96
N PHE A 346 12.70 6.26 -8.93
CA PHE A 346 11.25 6.38 -8.96
C PHE A 346 10.78 7.45 -9.95
N ALA A 347 11.34 8.66 -9.88
CA ALA A 347 10.93 9.79 -10.73
C ALA A 347 11.25 9.59 -12.23
N ALA A 348 12.14 8.66 -12.57
CA ALA A 348 12.48 8.30 -13.95
C ALA A 348 11.44 7.38 -14.63
N ARG A 349 10.56 6.71 -13.87
CA ARG A 349 9.67 5.64 -14.37
C ARG A 349 8.30 6.11 -14.89
N GLY A 350 8.14 7.39 -15.22
CA GLY A 350 6.85 7.95 -15.62
C GLY A 350 6.98 9.05 -16.66
N PRO A 351 5.88 9.40 -17.33
CA PRO A 351 5.90 10.51 -18.25
C PRO A 351 6.10 11.83 -17.50
N ARG A 352 6.69 12.79 -18.21
CA ARG A 352 6.76 14.19 -17.82
C ARG A 352 5.98 15.01 -18.84
N ASP A 353 5.26 16.02 -18.36
CA ASP A 353 4.61 16.97 -19.25
C ASP A 353 5.65 17.92 -19.91
N GLY A 354 5.20 18.78 -20.82
CA GLY A 354 6.02 19.74 -21.54
C GLY A 354 6.64 20.82 -20.64
N ARG A 355 6.27 20.87 -19.36
CA ARG A 355 6.90 21.73 -18.33
C ARG A 355 7.85 20.92 -17.43
N GLY A 356 8.04 19.64 -17.69
CA GLY A 356 8.92 18.74 -16.93
C GLY A 356 8.30 18.21 -15.63
N ARG A 357 7.00 18.37 -15.39
CA ARG A 357 6.30 17.89 -14.18
C ARG A 357 5.87 16.44 -14.35
N SER A 358 5.85 15.67 -13.26
CA SER A 358 5.38 14.28 -13.26
C SER A 358 4.50 13.96 -12.05
N LEU A 359 3.52 13.07 -12.21
CA LEU A 359 2.79 12.47 -11.08
C LEU A 359 3.69 11.62 -10.16
N ARG A 360 4.95 11.39 -10.54
CA ARG A 360 5.98 10.76 -9.70
C ARG A 360 6.87 11.74 -8.96
N ASP A 361 6.70 13.05 -9.13
CA ASP A 361 7.48 14.02 -8.38
C ASP A 361 7.06 13.95 -6.90
N LEU A 362 7.98 13.53 -6.03
CA LEU A 362 7.77 13.43 -4.59
C LEU A 362 7.79 14.81 -3.93
N ASP A 363 6.97 15.00 -2.90
CA ASP A 363 6.96 16.21 -2.06
C ASP A 363 7.74 15.95 -0.76
N LEU A 364 7.29 14.98 0.02
CA LEU A 364 7.84 14.52 1.31
C LEU A 364 8.00 15.61 2.39
N GLU A 365 7.58 16.85 2.12
CA GLU A 365 7.53 17.92 3.12
C GLU A 365 6.19 17.91 3.88
N ARG A 366 5.09 17.70 3.14
CA ARG A 366 3.71 17.77 3.64
C ARG A 366 2.87 16.56 3.26
N ARG A 367 3.22 15.89 2.16
CA ARG A 367 2.51 14.75 1.59
C ARG A 367 3.46 13.87 0.77
N LEU A 368 2.99 12.72 0.29
CA LEU A 368 3.80 11.82 -0.54
C LEU A 368 4.09 12.42 -1.92
N MET A 369 3.04 12.75 -2.68
CA MET A 369 3.16 13.23 -4.06
C MET A 369 3.03 14.75 -4.15
N ARG A 370 3.91 15.39 -4.93
CA ARG A 370 3.85 16.83 -5.20
C ARG A 370 2.57 17.24 -5.90
N TYR A 371 2.12 16.44 -6.86
CA TYR A 371 0.83 16.61 -7.53
C TYR A 371 -0.10 15.50 -7.03
N PRO A 372 -1.21 15.82 -6.35
CA PRO A 372 -2.04 14.83 -5.64
C PRO A 372 -2.93 14.04 -6.61
N CYS A 373 -2.28 13.20 -7.43
CA CYS A 373 -2.88 12.19 -8.28
C CYS A 373 -1.87 11.05 -8.44
N SER A 374 -2.27 9.83 -8.12
CA SER A 374 -1.37 8.68 -8.13
C SER A 374 -0.83 8.40 -9.54
N TYR A 375 0.48 8.20 -9.63
CA TYR A 375 1.15 7.72 -10.83
C TYR A 375 0.61 6.35 -11.31
N MET A 376 -0.09 5.59 -10.45
CA MET A 376 -0.64 4.29 -10.82
C MET A 376 -1.78 4.35 -11.85
N ILE A 377 -2.28 5.55 -12.17
CA ILE A 377 -3.14 5.78 -13.33
C ILE A 377 -2.46 5.37 -14.65
N TYR A 378 -1.12 5.27 -14.70
CA TYR A 378 -0.35 4.81 -15.85
C TYR A 378 -0.09 3.30 -15.86
N THR A 379 -0.60 2.54 -14.89
CA THR A 379 -0.39 1.08 -14.88
C THR A 379 -1.20 0.40 -15.98
N ALA A 380 -0.68 -0.71 -16.49
CA ALA A 380 -1.40 -1.53 -17.47
C ALA A 380 -2.71 -2.11 -16.91
N ALA A 381 -2.79 -2.32 -15.60
CA ALA A 381 -4.02 -2.77 -14.94
C ALA A 381 -5.10 -1.68 -14.93
N PHE A 382 -4.74 -0.41 -14.70
CA PHE A 382 -5.67 0.71 -14.83
C PHE A 382 -6.17 0.86 -16.27
N ASP A 383 -5.27 0.80 -17.24
CA ASP A 383 -5.62 0.92 -18.67
C ASP A 383 -6.46 -0.25 -19.19
N ALA A 384 -6.40 -1.41 -18.55
CA ALA A 384 -7.16 -2.60 -18.90
C ALA A 384 -8.53 -2.70 -18.20
N LEU A 385 -8.92 -1.68 -17.44
CA LEU A 385 -10.23 -1.61 -16.81
C LEU A 385 -11.36 -1.62 -17.87
N PRO A 386 -12.50 -2.28 -17.61
CA PRO A 386 -13.64 -2.22 -18.53
C PRO A 386 -14.14 -0.78 -18.75
N GLU A 387 -14.60 -0.48 -19.96
CA GLU A 387 -15.03 0.86 -20.37
C GLU A 387 -16.02 1.54 -19.40
N PRO A 388 -17.07 0.87 -18.86
CA PRO A 388 -17.96 1.48 -17.88
C PRO A 388 -17.27 1.89 -16.58
N ALA A 389 -16.23 1.16 -16.15
CA ALA A 389 -15.44 1.54 -14.98
C ALA A 389 -14.59 2.78 -15.27
N LEU A 390 -13.92 2.81 -16.42
CA LEU A 390 -13.12 3.97 -16.85
C LEU A 390 -13.98 5.23 -16.97
N ASP A 391 -15.17 5.14 -17.57
CA ASP A 391 -16.11 6.28 -17.65
C ASP A 391 -16.52 6.76 -16.26
N ALA A 392 -16.91 5.86 -15.35
CA ALA A 392 -17.27 6.22 -13.97
C ALA A 392 -16.10 6.90 -13.22
N ILE A 393 -14.90 6.35 -13.34
CA ILE A 393 -13.68 6.90 -12.73
C ILE A 393 -13.36 8.28 -13.30
N TYR A 394 -13.32 8.44 -14.63
CA TYR A 394 -12.96 9.72 -15.23
C TYR A 394 -14.00 10.80 -15.00
N ARG A 395 -15.31 10.47 -14.97
CA ARG A 395 -16.36 11.42 -14.59
C ARG A 395 -16.18 11.87 -13.15
N ARG A 396 -15.92 10.93 -12.23
CA ARG A 396 -15.68 11.24 -10.82
C ARG A 396 -14.43 12.11 -10.64
N MET A 397 -13.34 11.77 -11.31
CA MET A 397 -12.12 12.59 -11.33
C MET A 397 -12.40 13.99 -11.84
N TRP A 398 -13.15 14.14 -12.95
CA TRP A 398 -13.47 15.44 -13.50
C TRP A 398 -14.36 16.28 -12.59
N ALA A 399 -15.39 15.68 -11.98
CA ALA A 399 -16.25 16.37 -11.02
C ALA A 399 -15.42 17.01 -9.89
N ILE A 400 -14.43 16.28 -9.37
CA ILE A 400 -13.51 16.82 -8.37
C ILE A 400 -12.56 17.82 -9.03
N LEU A 401 -11.73 17.43 -10.00
CA LEU A 401 -10.65 18.28 -10.52
C LEU A 401 -11.15 19.56 -11.20
N SER A 402 -12.33 19.58 -11.83
CA SER A 402 -12.91 20.80 -12.41
C SER A 402 -13.43 21.80 -11.36
N GLY A 403 -13.58 21.37 -10.11
CA GLY A 403 -14.18 22.15 -9.03
C GLY A 403 -15.71 22.10 -8.96
N GLU A 404 -16.37 21.27 -9.79
CA GLU A 404 -17.81 20.98 -9.65
C GLU A 404 -18.13 20.44 -8.24
N GLU A 405 -17.27 19.56 -7.73
CA GLU A 405 -17.26 19.09 -6.35
C GLU A 405 -16.03 19.61 -5.59
N SER A 406 -16.26 20.66 -4.80
CA SER A 406 -15.23 21.30 -3.98
C SER A 406 -15.53 21.29 -2.48
N GLY A 407 -16.69 20.73 -2.08
CA GLY A 407 -17.05 20.57 -0.67
C GLY A 407 -16.17 19.54 0.05
N ARG A 408 -16.30 19.45 1.37
CA ARG A 408 -15.60 18.41 2.15
C ARG A 408 -15.96 17.00 1.66
N PRO A 409 -15.00 16.05 1.56
CA PRO A 409 -13.58 16.18 1.93
C PRO A 409 -12.65 16.76 0.84
N TYR A 410 -13.19 17.12 -0.33
CA TYR A 410 -12.40 17.55 -1.50
C TYR A 410 -11.79 18.95 -1.37
N ASP A 411 -12.21 19.76 -0.39
CA ASP A 411 -11.67 21.10 -0.12
C ASP A 411 -10.17 21.11 0.21
N ARG A 412 -9.58 19.94 0.48
CA ARG A 412 -8.13 19.74 0.64
C ARG A 412 -7.33 19.90 -0.64
N LEU A 413 -7.94 19.68 -1.81
CA LEU A 413 -7.31 19.89 -3.11
C LEU A 413 -7.44 21.35 -3.51
N THR A 414 -6.31 22.08 -3.51
CA THR A 414 -6.27 23.48 -3.90
C THR A 414 -6.59 23.66 -5.39
N GLU A 415 -6.96 24.87 -5.80
CA GLU A 415 -7.16 25.18 -7.23
C GLU A 415 -5.88 24.91 -8.05
N ASP A 416 -4.72 25.21 -7.48
CA ASP A 416 -3.42 24.96 -8.09
C ASP A 416 -3.13 23.46 -8.24
N ASP A 417 -3.46 22.65 -7.21
CA ASP A 417 -3.35 21.19 -7.27
C ASP A 417 -4.20 20.63 -8.41
N ARG A 418 -5.48 21.01 -8.44
CA ARG A 418 -6.44 20.56 -9.46
C ARG A 418 -5.98 20.90 -10.87
N ARG A 419 -5.59 22.17 -11.08
CA ARG A 419 -5.09 22.65 -12.37
C ARG A 419 -3.82 21.92 -12.79
N ALA A 420 -2.87 21.72 -11.88
CA ALA A 420 -1.63 21.02 -12.19
C ALA A 420 -1.88 19.56 -12.58
N VAL A 421 -2.76 18.85 -11.87
CA VAL A 421 -3.13 17.47 -12.20
C VAL A 421 -3.80 17.40 -13.57
N ILE A 422 -4.78 18.28 -13.86
CA ILE A 422 -5.44 18.33 -15.17
C ILE A 422 -4.42 18.57 -16.28
N GLU A 423 -3.56 19.60 -16.15
CA GLU A 423 -2.56 19.93 -17.18
C GLU A 423 -1.57 18.78 -17.43
N ILE A 424 -1.09 18.12 -16.36
CA ILE A 424 -0.20 16.97 -16.49
C ILE A 424 -0.92 15.84 -17.23
N LEU A 425 -2.14 15.50 -16.79
CA LEU A 425 -2.92 14.40 -17.38
C LEU A 425 -3.21 14.65 -18.87
N ILE A 426 -3.67 15.85 -19.26
CA ILE A 426 -3.94 16.20 -20.67
C ILE A 426 -2.74 15.90 -21.58
N ASP A 427 -1.54 16.23 -21.11
CA ASP A 427 -0.31 16.10 -21.89
C ASP A 427 0.26 14.67 -21.88
N THR A 428 0.01 13.91 -20.81
CA THR A 428 0.74 12.66 -20.55
C THR A 428 -0.10 11.39 -20.49
N LYS A 429 -1.42 11.46 -20.29
CA LYS A 429 -2.31 10.29 -20.22
C LYS A 429 -3.06 10.08 -21.53
N PRO A 430 -2.73 9.02 -22.31
CA PRO A 430 -3.51 8.66 -23.48
C PRO A 430 -4.92 8.21 -23.11
N GLY A 431 -5.87 8.45 -24.02
CA GLY A 431 -7.25 8.00 -23.88
C GLY A 431 -8.09 8.80 -22.87
N LEU A 432 -7.62 9.97 -22.43
CA LEU A 432 -8.43 10.86 -21.62
C LEU A 432 -9.70 11.31 -22.36
N PRO A 433 -10.86 11.37 -21.68
CA PRO A 433 -12.08 11.91 -22.25
C PRO A 433 -11.95 13.38 -22.67
N ASP A 434 -12.69 13.78 -23.72
CA ASP A 434 -12.59 15.13 -24.30
C ASP A 434 -12.96 16.25 -23.32
N TYR A 435 -13.79 15.97 -22.30
CA TYR A 435 -14.14 16.98 -21.30
C TYR A 435 -12.98 17.35 -20.35
N PHE A 436 -11.84 16.66 -20.40
CA PHE A 436 -10.62 17.12 -19.74
C PHE A 436 -9.89 18.24 -20.51
N ARG A 437 -10.20 18.47 -21.80
CA ARG A 437 -9.42 19.32 -22.72
C ARG A 437 -9.97 20.73 -22.90
#